data_AF-Q9RAP6-F1
#
_entry.id   AF-Q9RAP6-F1
#
_cell.length_a   1.000
_cell.length_b   1.000
_cell.length_c   1.000
_cell.angle_alpha   90.00
_cell.angle_beta   90.00
_cell.angle_gamma   90.00
#
_symmetry.space_group_name_H-M   'P 1'
#
loop_
_entity.id
_entity.type
_entity.pdbx_description
1 polymer ?
#
loop_
_entity_poly.entity_id
_entity_poly.type
_entity_poly.pdbx_seq_one_letter_code
_entity_poly.pdbx_strand_id
1 'polypeptide(L)'
;MNDAELKKTLENYLSERLKGKTEIHSMVSLSGGACQENFSAQVQVLEGPEKGSYDTVFRTDKGASLLASLSRENEFRVCEFAYNSGVNTPRPFWLETDLKITGSP
;
A
#
# COMPACT_ATOMS: atom_id res chain seq x y z
N MET A 1 -8.85 -0.97 -13.19
CA MET A 1 -7.62 -1.78 -13.38
C MET A 1 -7.89 -3.14 -12.77
N ASN A 2 -7.55 -4.24 -13.44
CA ASN A 2 -7.70 -5.57 -12.81
C ASN A 2 -6.52 -5.86 -11.85
N ASP A 3 -6.65 -6.86 -10.98
CA ASP A 3 -5.64 -7.18 -9.96
C ASP A 3 -4.24 -7.46 -10.54
N ALA A 4 -4.16 -8.08 -11.72
CA ALA A 4 -2.89 -8.38 -12.37
C ALA A 4 -2.20 -7.12 -12.93
N GLU A 5 -2.98 -6.20 -13.51
CA GLU A 5 -2.50 -4.89 -13.95
C GLU A 5 -2.07 -4.02 -12.77
N LEU A 6 -2.81 -4.07 -11.66
CA LEU A 6 -2.48 -3.35 -10.43
C LEU A 6 -1.18 -3.86 -9.84
N LYS A 7 -1.04 -5.18 -9.70
CA LYS A 7 0.20 -5.81 -9.25
C LYS A 7 1.40 -5.33 -10.07
N LYS A 8 1.32 -5.39 -11.40
CA LYS A 8 2.41 -4.97 -12.29
C LYS A 8 2.73 -3.47 -12.15
N THR A 9 1.69 -2.65 -11.99
CA THR A 9 1.85 -1.20 -11.78
C THR A 9 2.59 -0.92 -10.46
N LEU A 10 2.21 -1.62 -9.39
CA LEU A 10 2.86 -1.51 -8.09
C LEU A 10 4.31 -2.03 -8.10
N GLU A 11 4.61 -3.13 -8.77
CA GLU A 11 5.98 -3.65 -8.92
C GLU A 11 6.91 -2.64 -9.59
N ASN A 12 6.45 -2.02 -10.69
CA ASN A 12 7.21 -0.99 -11.39
C ASN A 12 7.43 0.23 -10.50
N TYR A 13 6.35 0.72 -9.89
CA TYR A 13 6.38 1.86 -8.99
C TYR A 13 7.34 1.65 -7.80
N LEU A 14 7.23 0.50 -7.13
CA LEU A 14 8.09 0.18 -5.99
C LEU A 14 9.54 -0.01 -6.44
N SER A 15 9.78 -0.58 -7.63
CA SER A 15 11.14 -0.71 -8.15
C SER A 15 11.82 0.66 -8.33
N GLU A 16 11.08 1.64 -8.83
CA GLU A 16 11.56 3.02 -8.97
C GLU A 16 11.73 3.69 -7.60
N ARG A 17 10.71 3.64 -6.74
CA ARG A 17 10.72 4.29 -5.42
C ARG A 17 11.82 3.76 -4.51
N LEU A 18 12.02 2.45 -4.50
CA LEU A 18 12.96 1.75 -3.62
C LEU A 18 14.35 1.59 -4.24
N LYS A 19 14.53 2.07 -5.48
CA LYS A 19 15.79 2.04 -6.22
C LYS A 19 16.38 0.64 -6.33
N GLY A 20 15.53 -0.33 -6.63
CA GLY A 20 15.94 -1.72 -6.81
C GLY A 20 14.80 -2.59 -7.29
N LYS A 21 15.12 -3.57 -8.15
CA LYS A 21 14.11 -4.49 -8.70
C LYS A 21 13.23 -5.08 -7.59
N THR A 22 11.94 -4.84 -7.70
CA THR A 22 10.93 -5.23 -6.72
C THR A 22 9.89 -6.15 -7.37
N GLU A 23 9.55 -7.22 -6.67
CA GLU A 23 8.57 -8.23 -7.09
C GLU A 23 7.51 -8.39 -6.00
N ILE A 24 6.26 -8.60 -6.38
CA ILE A 24 5.17 -8.94 -5.47
C ILE A 24 4.92 -10.44 -5.62
N HIS A 25 5.33 -11.26 -4.66
CA HIS A 25 5.23 -12.72 -4.76
C HIS A 25 3.80 -13.21 -4.58
N SER A 26 3.04 -12.56 -3.71
CA SER A 26 1.61 -12.81 -3.51
C SER A 26 0.85 -11.50 -3.34
N MET A 27 -0.35 -11.44 -3.91
CA MET A 27 -1.29 -10.33 -3.71
C MET A 27 -2.69 -10.92 -3.57
N VAL A 28 -3.28 -10.82 -2.38
CA VAL A 28 -4.55 -11.47 -2.05
C VAL A 28 -5.50 -10.44 -1.44
N SER A 29 -6.71 -10.35 -1.99
CA SER A 29 -7.75 -9.48 -1.45
C SER A 29 -8.10 -9.89 -0.01
N LEU A 30 -8.12 -8.89 0.88
CA LEU A 30 -8.52 -9.06 2.27
C LEU A 30 -9.96 -8.56 2.45
N SER A 31 -10.79 -9.38 3.08
CA SER A 31 -12.12 -8.97 3.51
C SER A 31 -12.03 -8.00 4.70
N GLY A 32 -13.04 -7.14 4.87
CA GLY A 32 -13.14 -6.26 6.05
C GLY A 32 -13.05 -4.75 5.81
N GLY A 33 -13.34 -4.26 4.60
CA GLY A 33 -13.49 -2.83 4.32
C GLY A 33 -14.89 -2.52 3.78
N ALA A 34 -15.66 -1.65 4.46
CA ALA A 34 -16.97 -1.22 3.95
C ALA A 34 -16.81 -0.35 2.68
N CYS A 35 -15.81 0.54 2.66
CA CYS A 35 -15.54 1.48 1.57
C CYS A 35 -14.07 1.43 1.11
N GLN A 36 -13.37 0.33 1.40
CA GLN A 36 -11.92 0.22 1.17
C GLN A 36 -11.59 -1.11 0.51
N GLU A 37 -10.61 -1.09 -0.39
CA GLU A 37 -9.97 -2.28 -0.90
C GLU A 37 -8.63 -2.48 -0.18
N ASN A 38 -8.43 -3.70 0.30
CA ASN A 38 -7.24 -4.07 1.04
C ASN A 38 -6.67 -5.33 0.41
N PHE A 39 -5.36 -5.34 0.18
CA PHE A 39 -4.66 -6.51 -0.35
C PHE A 39 -3.48 -6.83 0.56
N SER A 40 -3.38 -8.07 1.00
CA SER A 40 -2.12 -8.60 1.54
C SER A 40 -1.14 -8.70 0.39
N ALA A 41 0.04 -8.12 0.53
CA ALA A 41 1.07 -8.12 -0.49
C ALA A 41 2.43 -8.47 0.11
N GLN A 42 3.03 -9.55 -0.38
CA GLN A 42 4.40 -9.91 -0.05
C GLN A 42 5.35 -9.28 -1.07
N VAL A 43 6.05 -8.24 -0.66
CA VAL A 43 6.95 -7.44 -1.50
C VAL A 43 8.38 -7.91 -1.26
N GLN A 44 9.08 -8.29 -2.33
CA GLN A 44 10.49 -8.65 -2.32
C GLN A 44 11.28 -7.61 -3.10
N VAL A 45 12.15 -6.87 -2.41
CA VAL A 45 13.13 -5.98 -3.04
C VAL A 45 14.43 -6.76 -3.17
N LEU A 46 14.89 -6.99 -4.40
CA LEU A 46 16.00 -7.90 -4.70
C LEU A 46 17.37 -7.23 -4.55
N GLU A 47 17.43 -5.92 -4.77
CA GLU A 47 18.64 -5.12 -4.81
C GLU A 47 18.41 -3.69 -4.31
N GLY A 48 19.47 -2.90 -4.19
CA GLY A 48 19.37 -1.51 -3.73
C GLY A 48 19.39 -1.35 -2.21
N PRO A 49 19.23 -0.11 -1.71
CA PRO A 49 19.36 0.23 -0.29
C PRO A 49 18.25 -0.37 0.57
N GLU A 50 17.06 -0.55 0.00
CA GLU A 50 15.88 -1.12 0.66
C GLU A 50 15.74 -2.62 0.37
N LYS A 51 16.85 -3.31 0.08
CA LYS A 51 16.82 -4.77 -0.17
C LYS A 51 16.26 -5.50 1.04
N GLY A 52 15.22 -6.30 0.83
CA GLY A 52 14.53 -7.00 1.90
C GLY A 52 13.21 -7.62 1.47
N SER A 53 12.59 -8.34 2.40
CA SER A 53 11.25 -8.89 2.24
C SER A 53 10.30 -8.15 3.18
N TYR A 54 9.13 -7.79 2.67
CA TYR A 54 8.14 -6.98 3.36
C TYR A 54 6.77 -7.63 3.21
N ASP A 55 6.21 -8.12 4.32
CA ASP A 55 4.81 -8.52 4.38
C ASP A 55 3.97 -7.29 4.69
N THR A 56 3.23 -6.82 3.69
CA THR A 56 2.55 -5.52 3.72
C THR A 56 1.06 -5.65 3.41
N VAL A 57 0.32 -4.59 3.75
CA VAL A 57 -1.07 -4.44 3.30
C VAL A 57 -1.14 -3.20 2.42
N PHE A 58 -1.49 -3.40 1.15
CA PHE A 58 -1.84 -2.31 0.24
C PHE A 58 -3.29 -1.90 0.51
N ARG A 59 -3.52 -0.60 0.68
CA ARG A 59 -4.82 -0.04 1.03
C ARG A 59 -5.18 1.07 0.04
N THR A 60 -6.33 0.95 -0.59
CA THR A 60 -6.91 1.96 -1.47
C THR A 60 -8.41 2.09 -1.21
N ASP A 61 -9.04 3.13 -1.74
CA ASP A 61 -10.48 3.35 -1.57
C ASP A 61 -11.27 2.44 -2.53
N LYS A 62 -12.54 2.16 -2.20
CA LYS A 62 -13.50 1.47 -3.07
C LYS A 62 -14.67 2.39 -3.37
N GLY A 63 -14.66 3.07 -4.51
CA GLY A 63 -15.56 4.18 -4.82
C GLY A 63 -15.46 5.37 -3.85
N ALA A 64 -16.60 6.00 -3.57
CA ALA A 64 -16.67 7.20 -2.75
C ALA A 64 -16.51 6.86 -1.25
N SER A 65 -15.62 7.60 -0.58
CA SER A 65 -15.52 7.59 0.89
C SER A 65 -16.77 8.22 1.52
N LEU A 66 -17.08 7.83 2.76
CA LEU A 66 -18.14 8.49 3.53
C LEU A 66 -17.69 9.91 3.87
N LEU A 67 -18.63 10.87 3.94
CA LEU A 67 -18.32 12.30 4.20
C LEU A 67 -17.50 12.56 5.47
N ALA A 68 -17.58 11.66 6.46
CA ALA A 68 -16.84 11.75 7.72
C ALA A 68 -15.54 10.94 7.75
N SER A 69 -15.21 10.21 6.67
CA SER A 69 -13.99 9.43 6.60
C SER A 69 -12.77 10.32 6.39
N LEU A 70 -11.65 9.94 7.01
CA LEU A 70 -10.36 10.53 6.68
C LEU A 70 -9.97 10.16 5.24
N SER A 71 -9.24 11.06 4.56
CA SER A 71 -8.53 10.69 3.34
C SER A 71 -7.45 9.66 3.64
N ARG A 72 -7.03 8.89 2.63
CA ARG A 72 -5.96 7.89 2.80
C ARG A 72 -4.65 8.50 3.29
N GLU A 73 -4.34 9.70 2.83
CA GLU A 73 -3.20 10.48 3.32
C GLU A 73 -3.31 10.82 4.80
N ASN A 74 -4.50 11.25 5.26
CA ASN A 74 -4.72 11.54 6.67
C ASN A 74 -4.70 10.27 7.52
N GLU A 75 -5.29 9.16 7.06
CA GLU A 75 -5.15 7.84 7.71
C GLU A 75 -3.68 7.45 7.87
N PHE A 76 -2.88 7.60 6.80
CA PHE A 76 -1.45 7.30 6.84
C PHE A 76 -0.72 8.11 7.90
N ARG A 77 -0.95 9.44 7.95
CA ARG A 77 -0.33 10.33 8.94
C ARG A 77 -0.71 9.97 10.37
N VAL A 78 -1.96 9.59 10.61
CA VAL A 78 -2.40 9.11 11.94
C VAL A 78 -1.66 7.83 12.32
N CYS A 79 -1.57 6.86 11.42
CA CYS A 79 -0.82 5.62 11.65
C CYS A 79 0.67 5.87 11.88
N GLU A 80 1.27 6.79 11.13
CA GLU A 80 2.68 7.18 11.26
C GLU A 80 2.96 7.81 12.62
N PHE A 81 2.12 8.75 13.03
CA PHE A 81 2.24 9.37 14.34
C PHE A 81 2.08 8.36 15.48
N ALA A 82 1.09 7.46 15.38
CA ALA A 82 0.87 6.41 16.36
C ALA A 82 2.06 5.45 16.46
N TYR A 83 2.57 4.97 15.32
CA TYR A 83 3.73 4.08 15.27
C TYR A 83 4.98 4.74 15.88
N ASN A 84 5.28 5.98 15.48
CA ASN A 84 6.42 6.74 15.99
C ASN A 84 6.30 7.06 17.49
N SER A 85 5.08 7.06 18.03
CA SER A 85 4.82 7.23 19.47
C SER A 85 4.92 5.91 20.26
N GLY A 86 5.25 4.79 19.62
CA GLY A 86 5.38 3.48 20.27
C GLY A 86 4.05 2.77 20.52
N VAL A 87 2.95 3.21 19.89
CA VAL A 87 1.69 2.48 19.93
C VAL A 87 1.87 1.14 19.21
N ASN A 88 1.25 0.07 19.73
CA ASN A 88 1.22 -1.23 19.06
C ASN A 88 0.31 -1.19 17.84
N THR A 89 0.83 -0.65 16.74
CA THR A 89 0.16 -0.51 15.44
C THR A 89 1.12 -0.96 14.33
N PRO A 90 0.62 -1.43 13.18
CA PRO A 90 1.48 -1.74 12.04
C PRO A 90 2.30 -0.51 11.61
N ARG A 91 3.55 -0.76 11.19
CA ARG A 91 4.41 0.27 10.61
C ARG A 91 3.82 0.72 9.26
N PRO A 92 3.57 2.02 9.06
CA PRO A 92 3.25 2.53 7.73
C PRO A 92 4.51 2.57 6.86
N PHE A 93 4.37 2.13 5.61
CA PHE A 93 5.46 2.13 4.63
C PHE A 93 5.31 3.28 3.63
N TRP A 94 4.63 3.04 2.51
CA TRP A 94 4.71 3.92 1.36
C TRP A 94 3.35 4.56 1.07
N LEU A 95 3.20 5.84 1.45
CA LEU A 95 2.08 6.67 1.00
C LEU A 95 2.29 7.06 -0.47
N GLU A 96 1.27 6.86 -1.28
CA GLU A 96 1.16 7.37 -2.64
C GLU A 96 -0.24 7.96 -2.84
N THR A 97 -0.32 9.05 -3.60
CA THR A 97 -1.56 9.81 -3.88
C THR A 97 -1.91 9.85 -5.37
N ASP A 98 -1.01 9.44 -6.26
CA ASP A 98 -1.31 9.31 -7.68
C ASP A 98 -2.25 8.11 -7.94
N LEU A 99 -3.48 8.41 -8.33
CA LEU A 99 -4.52 7.43 -8.67
C LEU A 99 -4.14 6.52 -9.86
N LYS A 100 -3.14 6.91 -10.67
CA LYS A 100 -2.61 6.02 -11.71
C LYS A 100 -1.78 4.88 -11.12
N ILE A 101 -1.18 5.09 -9.94
CA ILE A 101 -0.37 4.10 -9.23
C ILE A 101 -1.21 3.31 -8.25
N THR A 102 -2.02 3.98 -7.43
CA THR A 102 -2.88 3.34 -6.43
C THR A 102 -4.09 2.65 -7.03
N GLY A 103 -4.27 2.79 -8.36
CA GLY A 103 -5.46 2.37 -9.07
C GLY A 103 -6.62 3.33 -8.84
N SER A 104 -7.67 3.10 -9.62
CA SER A 104 -8.95 3.78 -9.47
C SER A 104 -9.88 2.87 -8.67
N PRO A 105 -10.38 3.34 -7.51
CA PRO A 105 -11.51 2.75 -6.80
C PRO A 105 -12.73 2.46 -7.67
#